data_AF-A0AA46ZS44-F1
#
_entry.id   AF-A0AA46ZS44-F1
#
_cell.length_a   1.000
_cell.length_b   1.000
_cell.length_c   1.000
_cell.angle_alpha   90.00
_cell.angle_beta   90.00
_cell.angle_gamma   90.00
#
_symmetry.space_group_name_H-M   'P 1'
#
loop_
_entity.id
_entity.type
_entity.pdbx_description
1 polymer ?
#
loop_
_entity_poly.entity_id
_entity_poly.type
_entity_poly.pdbx_seq_one_letter_code
_entity_poly.pdbx_strand_id
1 'polypeptide(L)'
;MAATHMRRPTSDARALPERVEPQSVVWDPRLAGGSPVITTRTFGAAVVVLVLMMTLVKRVSEPPKLFGNYASLQWATVQVLNGCLVNGADLLEQRYAEYRALIAKRETDPLAFKFLEFGMGSGEPIPPKGAAASPCNTGGVYHDELAEAQTTANDYATTYAALRPVAEQAERFFRPGLDNEFSPEVNEQLRRLIDQTRIQSIPFRQALEQPQLVVRAQQLQTIEASTGHDQHWHTLRFMLLARQTINALDAMASGASLTPLQLLAMQQSLDNTRLEADAFVKALPRLRAKGDKPPIWSVTTASAKDWLDQLARLQQHWAAGADAPELNKDLADARAGYDLLLTTYNAAVGSDY
;
A
#
# COMPACT_ATOMS: atom_id res chain seq x y z
N MET A 1 48.84 -49.97 49.80
CA MET A 1 47.42 -49.74 50.17
C MET A 1 47.38 -48.42 50.96
N ALA A 2 47.38 -47.24 50.36
CA ALA A 2 46.40 -46.58 49.49
C ALA A 2 45.10 -46.20 50.22
N ALA A 3 44.99 -44.93 50.65
CA ALA A 3 43.75 -44.16 50.78
C ALA A 3 44.05 -42.65 50.90
N THR A 4 44.29 -42.05 49.74
CA THR A 4 43.68 -40.83 49.20
C THR A 4 43.05 -39.80 50.17
N HIS A 5 43.70 -38.65 50.34
CA HIS A 5 43.02 -37.36 50.43
C HIS A 5 43.84 -36.29 49.69
N MET A 6 43.41 -35.99 48.46
CA MET A 6 43.92 -34.86 47.68
C MET A 6 43.36 -33.55 48.24
N ARG A 7 44.25 -32.70 48.78
CA ARG A 7 44.09 -31.23 48.75
C ARG A 7 44.57 -30.75 47.38
N ARG A 8 43.74 -30.01 46.64
CA ARG A 8 44.18 -29.17 45.52
C ARG A 8 44.29 -27.72 45.96
N PRO A 9 45.28 -26.98 45.45
CA PRO A 9 45.46 -25.56 45.71
C PRO A 9 44.59 -24.69 44.78
N THR A 10 44.35 -23.48 45.25
CA THR A 10 43.76 -22.32 44.58
C THR A 10 44.48 -21.98 43.28
N SER A 11 43.72 -21.79 42.20
CA SER A 11 44.17 -21.26 40.91
C SER A 11 43.15 -20.24 40.42
N ASP A 12 43.51 -18.97 40.60
CA ASP A 12 43.26 -17.82 39.76
C ASP A 12 41.99 -17.78 38.89
N ALA A 13 41.13 -16.85 39.28
CA ALA A 13 40.06 -16.28 38.49
C ALA A 13 40.60 -15.70 37.17
N ARG A 14 40.35 -16.40 36.06
CA ARG A 14 40.16 -15.75 34.76
C ARG A 14 38.68 -15.50 34.57
N ALA A 15 38.28 -14.25 34.73
CA ALA A 15 37.02 -13.75 34.25
C ALA A 15 36.90 -14.09 32.75
N LEU A 16 35.89 -14.88 32.41
CA LEU A 16 35.40 -14.99 31.04
C LEU A 16 34.89 -13.60 30.62
N PRO A 17 35.17 -13.14 29.39
CA PRO A 17 34.53 -11.93 28.91
C PRO A 17 33.02 -12.18 28.87
N GLU A 18 32.27 -11.32 29.56
CA GLU A 18 30.83 -11.19 29.43
C GLU A 18 30.47 -11.26 27.94
N ARG A 19 29.57 -12.19 27.59
CA ARG A 19 28.83 -12.08 26.34
C ARG A 19 28.09 -10.75 26.42
N VAL A 20 28.58 -9.76 25.69
CA VAL A 20 27.79 -8.61 25.32
C VAL A 20 26.65 -9.16 24.47
N GLU A 21 25.49 -9.37 25.09
CA GLU A 21 24.24 -9.47 24.33
C GLU A 21 24.17 -8.23 23.43
N PRO A 22 23.91 -8.37 22.12
CA PRO A 22 23.71 -7.21 21.27
C PRO A 22 22.56 -6.44 21.89
N GLN A 23 22.86 -5.26 22.44
CA GLN A 23 21.85 -4.37 22.97
C GLN A 23 20.79 -4.21 21.88
N SER A 24 19.57 -4.68 22.17
CA SER A 24 18.40 -4.31 21.41
C SER A 24 18.28 -2.80 21.55
N VAL A 25 18.88 -2.04 20.62
CA VAL A 25 18.59 -0.63 20.47
C VAL A 25 17.13 -0.58 20.10
N VAL A 26 16.27 -0.37 21.09
CA VAL A 26 14.85 -0.10 20.89
C VAL A 26 14.77 1.33 20.37
N TRP A 27 15.01 1.49 19.07
CA TRP A 27 14.64 2.70 18.37
C TRP A 27 13.12 2.66 18.21
N ASP A 28 12.43 3.71 18.69
CA ASP A 28 10.98 3.83 18.61
C ASP A 28 10.60 4.39 17.24
N PRO A 29 10.01 3.60 16.33
CA PRO A 29 9.64 4.05 14.99
C PRO A 29 8.57 5.15 15.01
N ARG A 30 7.95 5.40 16.17
CA ARG A 30 6.99 6.50 16.41
C ARG A 30 7.68 7.84 16.68
N LEU A 31 8.96 7.83 17.10
CA LEU A 31 9.75 9.03 17.39
C LEU A 31 10.50 9.57 16.17
N ALA A 32 10.44 8.87 15.03
CA ALA A 32 10.99 9.31 13.75
C ALA A 32 10.27 10.54 13.11
N GLY A 33 9.54 11.33 13.90
CA GLY A 33 8.93 12.59 13.47
C GLY A 33 7.73 12.47 12.54
N GLY A 34 7.29 11.25 12.21
CA GLY A 34 6.02 10.99 11.57
C GLY A 34 5.19 10.06 12.45
N SER A 35 3.88 10.28 12.49
CA SER A 35 2.92 9.19 12.71
C SER A 35 3.39 7.93 11.96
N PRO A 36 3.06 6.70 12.36
CA PRO A 36 3.28 5.54 11.48
C PRO A 36 2.60 5.86 10.15
N VAL A 37 3.39 6.37 9.19
CA VAL A 37 2.93 6.66 7.84
C VAL A 37 2.94 5.29 7.20
N ILE A 38 1.91 4.52 7.56
CA ILE A 38 1.39 3.44 6.74
C ILE A 38 1.35 4.03 5.36
N THR A 39 2.05 3.37 4.44
CA THR A 39 2.10 3.75 3.03
C THR A 39 0.70 4.18 2.61
N THR A 40 0.49 5.49 2.40
CA THR A 40 -0.89 6.03 2.36
C THR A 40 -1.62 5.59 1.10
N ARG A 41 -0.95 4.83 0.23
CA ARG A 41 -1.41 4.38 -1.07
C ARG A 41 -1.57 2.87 -1.05
N THR A 42 -2.65 2.41 -1.64
CA THR A 42 -2.94 0.98 -1.72
C THR A 42 -2.04 0.28 -2.73
N PHE A 43 -1.67 -0.98 -2.43
CA PHE A 43 -0.96 -1.86 -3.34
C PHE A 43 -1.84 -2.39 -4.50
N GLY A 44 -3.07 -1.89 -4.62
CA GLY A 44 -4.15 -2.57 -5.31
C GLY A 44 -4.44 -2.15 -6.76
N ALA A 45 -3.69 -1.22 -7.36
CA ALA A 45 -4.07 -0.61 -8.64
C ALA A 45 -3.93 -1.50 -9.91
N ALA A 46 -3.89 -2.84 -9.84
CA ALA A 46 -3.70 -3.69 -11.04
C ALA A 46 -4.72 -4.84 -11.14
N VAL A 47 -5.78 -4.67 -11.95
CA VAL A 47 -6.89 -5.62 -12.15
C VAL A 47 -7.01 -6.26 -13.56
N VAL A 48 -6.37 -5.78 -14.64
CA VAL A 48 -6.86 -6.14 -16.00
C VAL A 48 -6.18 -7.30 -16.73
N VAL A 49 -5.12 -7.92 -16.21
CA VAL A 49 -4.65 -9.16 -16.88
C VAL A 49 -5.71 -10.28 -16.78
N LEU A 50 -6.52 -10.31 -15.71
CA LEU A 50 -7.63 -11.25 -15.60
C LEU A 50 -8.84 -10.89 -16.47
N VAL A 51 -9.13 -9.61 -16.73
CA VAL A 51 -10.27 -9.21 -17.58
C VAL A 51 -9.98 -9.48 -19.06
N LEU A 52 -8.73 -9.33 -19.51
CA LEU A 52 -8.32 -9.72 -20.87
C LEU A 52 -8.20 -11.25 -21.03
N MET A 53 -7.75 -11.97 -20.01
CA MET A 53 -7.84 -13.44 -19.98
C MET A 53 -9.30 -13.91 -19.97
N MET A 54 -10.20 -13.31 -19.20
CA MET A 54 -11.63 -13.67 -19.19
C MET A 54 -12.34 -13.38 -20.51
N THR A 55 -11.89 -12.38 -21.29
CA THR A 55 -12.47 -12.08 -22.61
C THR A 55 -11.88 -12.94 -23.73
N LEU A 56 -10.62 -13.37 -23.66
CA LEU A 56 -10.09 -14.42 -24.54
C LEU A 56 -10.63 -15.82 -24.17
N VAL A 57 -10.89 -16.09 -22.90
CA VAL A 57 -11.49 -17.34 -22.39
C VAL A 57 -12.99 -17.42 -22.64
N LYS A 58 -13.68 -16.34 -23.07
CA LYS A 58 -15.08 -16.45 -23.53
C LYS A 58 -15.29 -17.36 -24.75
N ARG A 59 -14.21 -17.82 -25.43
CA ARG A 59 -14.28 -18.88 -26.45
C ARG A 59 -13.97 -20.29 -25.96
N VAL A 60 -13.56 -20.45 -24.70
CA VAL A 60 -13.36 -21.76 -24.06
C VAL A 60 -14.14 -21.74 -22.76
N SER A 61 -15.35 -22.29 -22.84
CA SER A 61 -16.22 -22.61 -21.73
C SER A 61 -15.45 -23.04 -20.48
N GLU A 62 -15.82 -22.43 -19.35
CA GLU A 62 -15.34 -22.65 -17.97
C GLU A 62 -14.20 -21.72 -17.50
N PRO A 63 -14.35 -21.05 -16.34
CA PRO A 63 -13.23 -20.41 -15.67
C PRO A 63 -12.15 -21.48 -15.44
N PRO A 64 -10.85 -21.15 -15.55
CA PRO A 64 -9.82 -22.14 -15.28
C PRO A 64 -10.06 -22.70 -13.88
N LYS A 65 -10.22 -24.03 -13.79
CA LYS A 65 -10.40 -24.84 -12.57
C LYS A 65 -9.20 -24.78 -11.61
N LEU A 66 -8.42 -23.71 -11.64
CA LEU A 66 -7.22 -23.47 -10.85
C LEU A 66 -7.51 -22.73 -9.54
N PHE A 67 -8.64 -22.02 -9.45
CA PHE A 67 -9.15 -21.52 -8.19
C PHE A 67 -10.30 -22.44 -7.74
N GLY A 68 -10.14 -23.10 -6.59
CA GLY A 68 -11.32 -23.58 -5.87
C GLY A 68 -12.26 -22.40 -5.64
N ASN A 69 -13.57 -22.63 -5.62
CA ASN A 69 -14.60 -21.58 -5.49
C ASN A 69 -14.36 -20.58 -4.34
N TYR A 70 -13.58 -20.97 -3.34
CA TYR A 70 -13.19 -20.14 -2.19
C TYR A 70 -12.18 -19.03 -2.54
N ALA A 71 -11.14 -19.34 -3.30
CA ALA A 71 -10.06 -18.40 -3.61
C ALA A 71 -10.50 -17.31 -4.60
N SER A 72 -11.44 -17.63 -5.51
CA SER A 72 -12.04 -16.65 -6.42
C SER A 72 -12.96 -15.66 -5.69
N LEU A 73 -13.67 -16.10 -4.65
CA LEU A 73 -14.51 -15.25 -3.80
C LEU A 73 -13.66 -14.33 -2.90
N GLN A 74 -12.60 -14.87 -2.28
CA GLN A 74 -11.66 -14.06 -1.50
C GLN A 74 -11.00 -12.97 -2.37
N TRP A 75 -10.57 -13.32 -3.59
CA TRP A 75 -10.04 -12.35 -4.55
C TRP A 75 -11.06 -11.24 -4.82
N ALA A 76 -12.30 -11.61 -5.17
CA ALA A 76 -13.36 -10.64 -5.48
C ALA A 76 -13.63 -9.69 -4.31
N THR A 77 -13.70 -10.21 -3.08
CA THR A 77 -13.91 -9.40 -1.88
C THR A 77 -12.75 -8.44 -1.62
N VAL A 78 -11.50 -8.90 -1.72
CA VAL A 78 -10.32 -8.02 -1.58
C VAL A 78 -10.32 -6.93 -2.66
N GLN A 79 -10.78 -7.22 -3.88
CA GLN A 79 -10.92 -6.20 -4.92
C GLN A 79 -11.99 -5.16 -4.59
N VAL A 80 -13.14 -5.55 -4.04
CA VAL A 80 -14.19 -4.62 -3.60
C VAL A 80 -13.66 -3.72 -2.48
N LEU A 81 -13.04 -4.29 -1.45
CA LEU A 81 -12.46 -3.54 -0.34
C LEU A 81 -11.36 -2.58 -0.82
N ASN A 82 -10.48 -3.06 -1.69
CA ASN A 82 -9.44 -2.21 -2.27
C ASN A 82 -10.03 -1.10 -3.15
N GLY A 83 -11.09 -1.38 -3.90
CA GLY A 83 -11.83 -0.38 -4.68
C GLY A 83 -12.39 0.74 -3.80
N CYS A 84 -12.88 0.41 -2.60
CA CYS A 84 -13.31 1.41 -1.62
C CYS A 84 -12.12 2.26 -1.11
N LEU A 85 -10.96 1.67 -0.81
CA LEU A 85 -9.79 2.46 -0.41
C LEU A 85 -9.28 3.38 -1.52
N VAL A 86 -9.13 2.87 -2.75
CA VAL A 86 -8.64 3.67 -3.88
C VAL A 86 -9.62 4.80 -4.20
N ASN A 87 -10.89 4.45 -4.45
CA ASN A 87 -11.85 5.41 -4.95
C ASN A 87 -12.51 6.24 -3.86
N GLY A 88 -12.66 5.67 -2.67
CA GLY A 88 -13.29 6.31 -1.52
C GLY A 88 -12.31 7.01 -0.59
N ALA A 89 -11.05 6.58 -0.48
CA ALA A 89 -10.07 7.24 0.40
C ALA A 89 -9.02 8.02 -0.41
N ASP A 90 -8.27 7.36 -1.29
CA ASP A 90 -7.15 7.99 -2.01
C ASP A 90 -7.62 9.11 -2.96
N LEU A 91 -8.64 8.83 -3.77
CA LEU A 91 -9.20 9.85 -4.69
C LEU A 91 -9.99 10.93 -3.95
N LEU A 92 -10.62 10.62 -2.82
CA LEU A 92 -11.33 11.61 -2.02
C LEU A 92 -10.35 12.70 -1.52
N GLU A 93 -9.17 12.29 -1.04
CA GLU A 93 -8.13 13.21 -0.59
C GLU A 93 -7.62 14.12 -1.72
N GLN A 94 -7.42 13.56 -2.92
CA GLN A 94 -7.03 14.34 -4.10
C GLN A 94 -8.10 15.37 -4.46
N ARG A 95 -9.37 14.94 -4.55
CA ARG A 95 -10.50 15.82 -4.85
C ARG A 95 -10.71 16.88 -3.78
N TYR A 96 -10.45 16.57 -2.51
CA TYR A 96 -10.49 17.57 -1.45
C TYR A 96 -9.36 18.59 -1.55
N ALA A 97 -8.15 18.18 -1.93
CA ALA A 97 -7.06 19.11 -2.21
C ALA A 97 -7.42 20.05 -3.38
N GLU A 98 -7.99 19.51 -4.46
CA GLU A 98 -8.49 20.29 -5.60
C GLU A 98 -9.58 21.29 -5.18
N TYR A 99 -10.56 20.82 -4.40
CA TYR A 99 -11.61 21.67 -3.84
C TYR A 99 -11.03 22.83 -3.05
N ARG A 100 -10.09 22.58 -2.12
CA ARG A 100 -9.47 23.64 -1.31
C ARG A 100 -8.68 24.63 -2.17
N ALA A 101 -7.95 24.14 -3.17
CA ALA A 101 -7.21 24.99 -4.09
C ALA A 101 -8.15 25.92 -4.89
N LEU A 102 -9.32 25.41 -5.31
CA LEU A 102 -10.33 26.20 -6.00
C LEU A 102 -10.98 27.26 -5.09
N ILE A 103 -11.29 26.92 -3.84
CA ILE A 103 -11.79 27.90 -2.86
C ILE A 103 -10.80 29.05 -2.68
N ALA A 104 -9.51 28.73 -2.47
CA ALA A 104 -8.46 29.74 -2.33
C ALA A 104 -8.30 30.59 -3.61
N LYS A 105 -8.36 29.96 -4.79
CA LYS A 105 -8.25 30.67 -6.06
C LYS A 105 -9.41 31.65 -6.28
N ARG A 106 -10.63 31.31 -5.85
CA ARG A 106 -11.83 32.13 -6.04
C ARG A 106 -11.76 33.50 -5.35
N GLU A 107 -10.95 33.63 -4.30
CA GLU A 107 -10.66 34.93 -3.67
C GLU A 107 -10.01 35.92 -4.64
N THR A 108 -9.29 35.41 -5.65
CA THR A 108 -8.54 36.21 -6.65
C THR A 108 -9.10 36.12 -8.06
N ASP A 109 -9.83 35.05 -8.38
CA ASP A 109 -10.46 34.80 -9.68
C ASP A 109 -11.89 34.29 -9.48
N PRO A 110 -12.88 35.21 -9.42
CA PRO A 110 -14.28 34.85 -9.24
C PRO A 110 -14.84 33.93 -10.34
N LEU A 111 -14.13 33.80 -11.47
CA LEU A 111 -14.50 32.96 -12.60
C LEU A 111 -14.00 31.51 -12.49
N ALA A 112 -13.31 31.14 -11.41
CA ALA A 112 -12.88 29.78 -11.13
C ALA A 112 -14.06 28.89 -10.70
N PHE A 113 -14.87 28.44 -11.67
CA PHE A 113 -16.16 27.76 -11.41
C PHE A 113 -16.14 26.24 -11.43
N LYS A 114 -15.02 25.58 -11.76
CA LYS A 114 -15.08 24.16 -12.15
C LYS A 114 -14.53 23.21 -11.10
N PHE A 115 -15.33 22.97 -10.07
CA PHE A 115 -15.26 21.73 -9.28
C PHE A 115 -16.38 20.81 -9.75
N LEU A 116 -16.06 19.56 -10.10
CA LEU A 116 -17.05 18.61 -10.60
C LEU A 116 -17.84 18.00 -9.43
N GLU A 117 -17.16 17.22 -8.60
CA GLU A 117 -17.73 16.53 -7.45
C GLU A 117 -16.61 15.85 -6.64
N PHE A 118 -16.88 15.52 -5.39
CA PHE A 118 -16.08 14.58 -4.61
C PHE A 118 -16.21 13.14 -5.11
N GLY A 119 -17.19 12.88 -6.00
CA GLY A 119 -17.42 11.59 -6.67
C GLY A 119 -17.71 10.47 -5.69
N MET A 120 -18.54 10.78 -4.68
CA MET A 120 -18.88 9.85 -3.60
C MET A 120 -19.99 8.85 -3.95
N GLY A 121 -20.63 9.03 -5.11
CA GLY A 121 -21.76 8.21 -5.57
C GLY A 121 -22.98 8.26 -4.65
N SER A 122 -24.02 7.53 -5.03
CA SER A 122 -25.24 7.39 -4.24
C SER A 122 -24.97 6.65 -2.93
N GLY A 123 -25.61 7.11 -1.86
CA GLY A 123 -25.65 6.39 -0.58
C GLY A 123 -26.62 5.22 -0.55
N GLU A 124 -27.45 5.07 -1.59
CA GLU A 124 -28.40 3.97 -1.69
C GLU A 124 -27.68 2.68 -2.13
N PRO A 125 -27.99 1.52 -1.53
CA PRO A 125 -27.41 0.23 -1.93
C PRO A 125 -27.62 -0.10 -3.41
N ILE A 126 -28.75 0.37 -3.97
CA ILE A 126 -29.07 0.30 -5.40
C ILE A 126 -29.22 1.75 -5.87
N PRO A 127 -28.26 2.29 -6.63
CA PRO A 127 -28.35 3.67 -7.07
C PRO A 127 -29.51 3.87 -8.04
N PRO A 128 -30.19 5.03 -8.01
CA PRO A 128 -31.20 5.37 -8.99
C PRO A 128 -30.59 5.42 -10.40
N LYS A 129 -31.43 5.23 -11.43
CA LYS A 129 -30.98 5.12 -12.83
C LYS A 129 -30.15 6.36 -13.23
N GLY A 130 -28.89 6.13 -13.58
CA GLY A 130 -27.95 7.19 -14.00
C GLY A 130 -27.07 7.75 -12.89
N ALA A 131 -27.29 7.38 -11.62
CA ALA A 131 -26.38 7.71 -10.52
C ALA A 131 -25.27 6.65 -10.39
N ALA A 132 -24.04 7.10 -10.11
CA ALA A 132 -22.94 6.21 -9.77
C ALA A 132 -23.19 5.56 -8.39
N ALA A 133 -22.84 4.29 -8.23
CA ALA A 133 -22.83 3.64 -6.92
C ALA A 133 -21.75 4.23 -6.02
N SER A 134 -21.94 4.20 -4.70
CA SER A 134 -20.86 4.50 -3.76
C SER A 134 -19.66 3.56 -3.99
N PRO A 135 -18.43 4.07 -4.05
CA PRO A 135 -17.23 3.24 -4.15
C PRO A 135 -17.03 2.33 -2.94
N CYS A 136 -17.66 2.68 -1.81
CA CYS A 136 -17.61 1.94 -0.56
C CYS A 136 -18.89 1.17 -0.26
N ASN A 137 -19.67 0.83 -1.30
CA ASN A 137 -20.75 -0.14 -1.17
C ASN A 137 -20.14 -1.56 -1.14
N THR A 138 -19.77 -2.04 0.06
CA THR A 138 -19.05 -3.31 0.23
C THR A 138 -19.92 -4.55 0.06
N GLY A 139 -21.24 -4.39 -0.08
CA GLY A 139 -22.13 -5.47 -0.54
C GLY A 139 -22.03 -6.77 0.25
N GLY A 140 -21.94 -6.73 1.58
CA GLY A 140 -22.30 -7.82 2.51
C GLY A 140 -21.64 -9.20 2.36
N VAL A 141 -20.66 -9.43 1.50
CA VAL A 141 -20.03 -10.75 1.36
C VAL A 141 -19.05 -10.96 2.51
N TYR A 142 -19.43 -11.76 3.50
CA TYR A 142 -18.62 -12.04 4.68
C TYR A 142 -17.66 -13.21 4.44
N HIS A 143 -16.40 -13.06 4.84
CA HIS A 143 -15.40 -14.13 4.84
C HIS A 143 -14.64 -14.09 6.17
N ASP A 144 -14.54 -15.23 6.84
CA ASP A 144 -13.90 -15.32 8.16
C ASP A 144 -12.44 -14.83 8.11
N GLU A 145 -11.67 -15.15 7.07
CA GLU A 145 -10.28 -14.68 6.94
C GLU A 145 -10.17 -13.18 6.58
N LEU A 146 -11.28 -12.52 6.25
CA LEU A 146 -11.35 -11.08 5.97
C LEU A 146 -12.17 -10.32 7.02
N ALA A 147 -12.57 -10.96 8.13
CA ALA A 147 -13.48 -10.37 9.11
C ALA A 147 -12.98 -9.02 9.66
N GLU A 148 -11.68 -8.91 9.97
CA GLU A 148 -11.07 -7.67 10.44
C GLU A 148 -11.07 -6.59 9.34
N ALA A 149 -10.67 -6.95 8.12
CA ALA A 149 -10.66 -6.04 6.97
C ALA A 149 -12.07 -5.54 6.62
N GLN A 150 -13.09 -6.40 6.75
CA GLN A 150 -14.48 -6.05 6.53
C GLN A 150 -15.04 -5.17 7.63
N THR A 151 -14.70 -5.45 8.89
CA THR A 151 -15.12 -4.63 10.04
C THR A 151 -14.59 -3.21 9.88
N THR A 152 -13.28 -3.07 9.68
CA THR A 152 -12.64 -1.76 9.48
C THR A 152 -13.11 -1.06 8.19
N ALA A 153 -13.42 -1.81 7.12
CA ALA A 153 -14.04 -1.26 5.92
C ALA A 153 -15.44 -0.70 6.19
N ASN A 154 -16.24 -1.36 7.02
CA ASN A 154 -17.58 -0.92 7.37
C ASN A 154 -17.53 0.34 8.28
N ASP A 155 -16.56 0.41 9.19
CA ASP A 155 -16.31 1.61 10.00
C ASP A 155 -15.92 2.80 9.09
N TYR A 156 -15.01 2.57 8.13
CA TYR A 156 -14.66 3.54 7.11
C TYR A 156 -15.88 3.98 6.31
N ALA A 157 -16.64 3.02 5.74
CA ALA A 157 -17.83 3.28 4.92
C ALA A 157 -18.91 4.06 5.68
N THR A 158 -19.04 3.85 7.00
CA THR A 158 -19.95 4.60 7.86
C THR A 158 -19.58 6.09 7.91
N THR A 159 -18.30 6.41 8.17
CA THR A 159 -17.85 7.81 8.15
C THR A 159 -17.91 8.43 6.76
N TYR A 160 -17.57 7.65 5.73
CA TYR A 160 -17.69 8.07 4.33
C TYR A 160 -19.14 8.38 3.95
N ALA A 161 -20.11 7.59 4.39
CA ALA A 161 -21.53 7.87 4.18
C ALA A 161 -22.01 9.12 4.92
N ALA A 162 -21.51 9.36 6.15
CA ALA A 162 -21.82 10.55 6.93
C ALA A 162 -21.24 11.85 6.34
N LEU A 163 -20.11 11.76 5.62
CA LEU A 163 -19.49 12.87 4.89
C LEU A 163 -20.35 13.35 3.70
N ARG A 164 -21.08 12.43 3.05
CA ARG A 164 -21.78 12.67 1.77
C ARG A 164 -22.71 13.89 1.77
N PRO A 165 -23.63 14.09 2.73
CA PRO A 165 -24.56 15.22 2.68
C PRO A 165 -23.88 16.59 2.77
N VAL A 166 -22.71 16.66 3.43
CA VAL A 166 -21.93 17.90 3.57
C VAL A 166 -21.10 18.14 2.32
N ALA A 167 -20.52 17.08 1.74
CA ALA A 167 -19.84 17.14 0.44
C ALA A 167 -20.79 17.63 -0.67
N GLU A 168 -22.01 17.09 -0.74
CA GLU A 168 -23.03 17.53 -1.70
C GLU A 168 -23.43 19.00 -1.52
N GLN A 169 -23.46 19.50 -0.29
CA GLN A 169 -23.70 20.93 -0.02
C GLN A 169 -22.52 21.79 -0.48
N ALA A 170 -21.29 21.36 -0.21
CA ALA A 170 -20.09 22.05 -0.67
C ALA A 170 -19.97 22.07 -2.20
N GLU A 171 -20.41 21.02 -2.90
CA GLU A 171 -20.44 20.95 -4.36
C GLU A 171 -21.44 21.92 -4.99
N ARG A 172 -22.59 22.16 -4.35
CA ARG A 172 -23.62 23.09 -4.86
C ARG A 172 -23.06 24.49 -5.10
N PHE A 173 -22.10 24.91 -4.30
CA PHE A 173 -21.39 26.19 -4.48
C PHE A 173 -20.77 26.37 -5.87
N PHE A 174 -20.36 25.27 -6.53
CA PHE A 174 -19.75 25.29 -7.86
C PHE A 174 -20.73 25.00 -9.00
N ARG A 175 -22.02 24.76 -8.71
CA ARG A 175 -23.02 24.46 -9.74
C ARG A 175 -23.47 25.75 -10.45
N PRO A 176 -23.35 25.83 -11.79
CA PRO A 176 -23.82 26.99 -12.55
C PRO A 176 -25.32 27.23 -12.40
N GLY A 177 -25.73 28.50 -12.36
CA GLY A 177 -27.16 28.88 -12.39
C GLY A 177 -27.90 28.78 -11.06
N LEU A 178 -27.19 28.50 -9.97
CA LEU A 178 -27.70 28.62 -8.61
C LEU A 178 -26.94 29.76 -7.92
N ASP A 179 -27.65 30.74 -7.35
CA ASP A 179 -27.07 31.80 -6.51
C ASP A 179 -26.67 31.22 -5.14
N ASN A 180 -25.71 30.29 -5.15
CA ASN A 180 -25.23 29.62 -3.95
C ASN A 180 -24.06 30.41 -3.36
N GLU A 181 -24.27 30.96 -2.17
CA GLU A 181 -23.22 31.61 -1.39
C GLU A 181 -22.27 30.58 -0.78
N PHE A 182 -21.02 31.01 -0.55
CA PHE A 182 -20.05 30.22 0.19
C PHE A 182 -20.49 30.14 1.64
N SER A 183 -20.55 28.95 2.23
CA SER A 183 -20.75 28.78 3.67
C SER A 183 -19.45 28.35 4.34
N PRO A 184 -18.84 29.21 5.17
CA PRO A 184 -17.71 28.83 6.02
C PRO A 184 -18.04 27.66 6.95
N GLU A 185 -19.29 27.56 7.43
CA GLU A 185 -19.75 26.50 8.32
C GLU A 185 -19.74 25.14 7.62
N VAL A 186 -20.25 25.07 6.38
CA VAL A 186 -20.22 23.85 5.56
C VAL A 186 -18.78 23.44 5.29
N ASN A 187 -17.90 24.38 4.94
CA ASN A 187 -16.50 24.08 4.66
C ASN A 187 -15.75 23.56 5.90
N GLU A 188 -16.01 24.14 7.06
CA GLU A 188 -15.41 23.72 8.32
C GLU A 188 -15.98 22.37 8.79
N GLN A 189 -17.27 22.09 8.57
CA GLN A 189 -17.85 20.76 8.80
C GLN A 189 -17.26 19.71 7.85
N LEU A 190 -17.09 20.06 6.57
CA LEU A 190 -16.47 19.19 5.56
C LEU A 190 -15.06 18.81 5.98
N ARG A 191 -14.24 19.79 6.39
CA ARG A 191 -12.87 19.56 6.89
C ARG A 191 -12.84 18.55 8.04
N ARG A 192 -13.67 18.76 9.07
CA ARG A 192 -13.73 17.84 10.22
C ARG A 192 -14.15 16.43 9.83
N LEU A 193 -15.15 16.28 8.95
CA LEU A 193 -15.61 14.97 8.52
C LEU A 193 -14.58 14.27 7.64
N ILE A 194 -13.86 14.98 6.78
CA ILE A 194 -12.73 14.41 6.01
C ILE A 194 -11.62 13.97 6.94
N ASP A 195 -11.25 14.77 7.95
CA ASP A 195 -10.24 14.37 8.94
C ASP A 195 -10.67 13.09 9.70
N GLN A 196 -11.95 12.97 10.06
CA GLN A 196 -12.51 11.76 10.68
C GLN A 196 -12.47 10.54 9.74
N THR A 197 -12.89 10.71 8.49
CA THR A 197 -12.85 9.66 7.47
C THR A 197 -11.41 9.21 7.19
N ARG A 198 -10.46 10.14 7.14
CA ARG A 198 -9.03 9.85 6.99
C ARG A 198 -8.52 8.98 8.13
N ILE A 199 -8.86 9.29 9.38
CA ILE A 199 -8.49 8.50 10.55
C ILE A 199 -9.01 7.06 10.42
N GLN A 200 -10.25 6.86 9.96
CA GLN A 200 -10.79 5.51 9.76
C GLN A 200 -10.16 4.75 8.59
N SER A 201 -9.56 5.45 7.62
CA SER A 201 -8.86 4.79 6.51
C SER A 201 -7.59 4.06 6.96
N ILE A 202 -6.98 4.47 8.09
CA ILE A 202 -5.75 3.91 8.64
C ILE A 202 -5.94 2.44 9.04
N PRO A 203 -6.83 2.09 9.99
CA PRO A 203 -7.04 0.69 10.38
C PRO A 203 -7.58 -0.14 9.22
N PHE A 204 -8.38 0.45 8.32
CA PHE A 204 -8.85 -0.26 7.13
C PHE A 204 -7.71 -0.64 6.18
N ARG A 205 -6.79 0.27 5.87
CA ARG A 205 -5.59 -0.04 5.08
C ARG A 205 -4.79 -1.16 5.73
N GLN A 206 -4.51 -1.03 7.04
CA GLN A 206 -3.74 -2.01 7.82
C GLN A 206 -4.35 -3.41 7.78
N ALA A 207 -5.65 -3.52 8.03
CA ALA A 207 -6.35 -4.80 8.01
C ALA A 207 -6.38 -5.43 6.60
N LEU A 208 -6.27 -4.63 5.54
CA LEU A 208 -6.29 -5.10 4.16
C LEU A 208 -4.91 -5.43 3.57
N GLU A 209 -3.80 -5.06 4.23
CA GLU A 209 -2.45 -5.25 3.69
C GLU A 209 -2.12 -6.72 3.43
N GLN A 210 -2.34 -7.58 4.43
CA GLN A 210 -2.02 -9.00 4.32
C GLN A 210 -2.97 -9.74 3.36
N PRO A 211 -4.30 -9.51 3.41
CA PRO A 211 -5.20 -10.01 2.37
C PRO A 211 -4.78 -9.62 0.94
N GLN A 212 -4.34 -8.37 0.73
CA GLN A 212 -3.83 -7.94 -0.57
C GLN A 212 -2.57 -8.70 -0.98
N LEU A 213 -1.62 -8.89 -0.08
CA LEU A 213 -0.41 -9.66 -0.35
C LEU A 213 -0.71 -11.10 -0.77
N VAL A 214 -1.62 -11.78 -0.07
CA VAL A 214 -2.01 -13.17 -0.38
C VAL A 214 -2.62 -13.26 -1.78
N VAL A 215 -3.58 -12.39 -2.07
CA VAL A 215 -4.27 -12.36 -3.37
C VAL A 215 -3.32 -12.01 -4.51
N ARG A 216 -2.35 -11.11 -4.26
CA ARG A 216 -1.32 -10.74 -5.24
C ARG A 216 -0.28 -11.84 -5.46
N ALA A 217 0.07 -12.61 -4.44
CA ALA A 217 0.92 -13.78 -4.59
C ALA A 217 0.24 -14.89 -5.42
N GLN A 218 -1.06 -15.11 -5.23
CA GLN A 218 -1.85 -16.00 -6.08
C GLN A 218 -1.93 -15.50 -7.53
N GLN A 219 -2.06 -14.18 -7.71
CA GLN A 219 -2.01 -13.55 -9.04
C GLN A 219 -0.65 -13.82 -9.72
N LEU A 220 0.47 -13.71 -8.99
CA LEU A 220 1.80 -14.02 -9.53
C LEU A 220 1.90 -15.47 -10.01
N GLN A 221 1.45 -16.43 -9.20
CA GLN A 221 1.42 -17.86 -9.57
C GLN A 221 0.55 -18.12 -10.81
N THR A 222 -0.55 -17.38 -10.96
CA THR A 222 -1.43 -17.50 -12.13
C THR A 222 -0.77 -16.96 -13.39
N ILE A 223 -0.08 -15.82 -13.30
CA ILE A 223 0.69 -15.27 -14.42
C ILE A 223 1.77 -16.28 -14.83
N GLU A 224 2.48 -16.86 -13.86
CA GLU A 224 3.51 -17.87 -14.10
C GLU A 224 2.96 -19.09 -14.84
N ALA A 225 1.86 -19.66 -14.34
CA ALA A 225 1.25 -20.84 -14.92
C ALA A 225 0.70 -20.60 -16.34
N SER A 226 0.28 -19.37 -16.65
CA SER A 226 -0.39 -19.04 -17.91
C SER A 226 0.53 -18.45 -18.99
N THR A 227 1.54 -17.69 -18.57
CA THR A 227 2.41 -16.91 -19.47
C THR A 227 3.90 -17.05 -19.15
N GLY A 228 4.26 -17.82 -18.11
CA GLY A 228 5.63 -17.90 -17.61
C GLY A 228 6.06 -16.60 -16.92
N HIS A 229 7.36 -16.30 -16.99
CA HIS A 229 7.95 -15.10 -16.38
C HIS A 229 7.91 -13.92 -17.36
N ASP A 230 6.71 -13.44 -17.64
CA ASP A 230 6.52 -12.25 -18.49
C ASP A 230 6.86 -10.94 -17.73
N GLN A 231 6.68 -9.79 -18.40
CA GLN A 231 6.99 -8.48 -17.80
C GLN A 231 6.17 -8.20 -16.53
N HIS A 232 4.93 -8.71 -16.45
CA HIS A 232 4.05 -8.52 -15.31
C HIS A 232 4.49 -9.40 -14.15
N TRP A 233 4.92 -10.64 -14.42
CA TRP A 233 5.48 -11.53 -13.41
C TRP A 233 6.70 -10.90 -12.74
N HIS A 234 7.68 -10.45 -13.53
CA HIS A 234 8.91 -9.84 -13.00
C HIS A 234 8.61 -8.61 -12.13
N THR A 235 7.76 -7.70 -12.63
CA THR A 235 7.41 -6.48 -11.89
C THR A 235 6.62 -6.80 -10.61
N LEU A 236 5.62 -7.68 -10.69
CA LEU A 236 4.79 -8.03 -9.54
C LEU A 236 5.60 -8.76 -8.46
N ARG A 237 6.52 -9.65 -8.85
CA ARG A 237 7.41 -10.34 -7.90
C ARG A 237 8.27 -9.35 -7.11
N PHE A 238 8.88 -8.37 -7.78
CA PHE A 238 9.64 -7.32 -7.10
C PHE A 238 8.75 -6.52 -6.15
N MET A 239 7.58 -6.08 -6.62
CA MET A 239 6.64 -5.26 -5.84
C MET A 239 6.07 -6.00 -4.62
N LEU A 240 5.88 -7.32 -4.71
CA LEU A 240 5.47 -8.17 -3.58
C LEU A 240 6.56 -8.24 -2.50
N LEU A 241 7.81 -8.51 -2.89
CA LEU A 241 8.95 -8.49 -1.95
C LEU A 241 9.14 -7.10 -1.34
N ALA A 242 8.91 -6.05 -2.14
CA ALA A 242 9.04 -4.68 -1.68
C ALA A 242 8.02 -4.37 -0.59
N ARG A 243 6.76 -4.77 -0.82
CA ARG A 243 5.68 -4.64 0.16
C ARG A 243 5.93 -5.45 1.43
N GLN A 244 6.42 -6.69 1.30
CA GLN A 244 6.76 -7.52 2.47
C GLN A 244 7.88 -6.88 3.31
N THR A 245 8.87 -6.26 2.66
CA THR A 245 9.99 -5.59 3.33
C THR A 245 9.51 -4.37 4.12
N ILE A 246 8.68 -3.51 3.53
CA ILE A 246 8.16 -2.34 4.26
C ILE A 246 7.22 -2.76 5.41
N ASN A 247 6.39 -3.79 5.20
CA ASN A 247 5.56 -4.34 6.26
C ASN A 247 6.39 -4.87 7.44
N ALA A 248 7.53 -5.52 7.17
CA ALA A 248 8.43 -5.99 8.21
C ALA A 248 9.08 -4.82 8.98
N LEU A 249 9.47 -3.75 8.29
CA LEU A 249 9.98 -2.53 8.91
C LEU A 249 8.91 -1.82 9.76
N ASP A 250 7.67 -1.77 9.29
CA ASP A 250 6.56 -1.14 10.02
C ASP A 250 6.11 -1.94 11.23
N ALA A 251 6.11 -3.29 11.14
CA ALA A 251 5.79 -4.17 12.25
C ALA A 251 6.76 -4.06 13.43
N MET A 252 7.95 -3.49 13.24
CA MET A 252 8.85 -3.18 14.34
C MET A 252 8.23 -2.19 15.35
N ALA A 253 7.37 -1.29 14.88
CA ALA A 253 6.69 -0.31 15.74
C ALA A 253 5.71 -0.95 16.73
N SER A 254 5.20 -2.14 16.37
CA SER A 254 4.31 -2.97 17.19
C SER A 254 5.06 -4.11 17.92
N GLY A 255 6.40 -4.06 17.94
CA GLY A 255 7.24 -4.99 18.71
C GLY A 255 7.70 -6.23 17.95
N ALA A 256 7.50 -6.32 16.63
CA ALA A 256 8.10 -7.39 15.83
C ALA A 256 9.62 -7.26 15.82
N SER A 257 10.31 -8.39 15.97
CA SER A 257 11.77 -8.43 15.86
C SER A 257 12.18 -8.54 14.39
N LEU A 258 12.85 -7.51 13.88
CA LEU A 258 13.61 -7.54 12.64
C LEU A 258 15.07 -7.25 12.98
N THR A 259 16.00 -8.00 12.39
CA THR A 259 17.44 -7.84 12.60
C THR A 259 18.11 -7.25 11.37
N PRO A 260 19.28 -6.59 11.50
CA PRO A 260 20.06 -6.13 10.35
C PRO A 260 20.38 -7.23 9.34
N LEU A 261 20.56 -8.48 9.80
CA LEU A 261 20.83 -9.63 8.95
C LEU A 261 19.59 -10.07 8.16
N GLN A 262 18.41 -10.04 8.77
CA GLN A 262 17.15 -10.31 8.06
C GLN A 262 16.86 -9.22 7.02
N LEU A 263 17.09 -7.95 7.35
CA LEU A 263 16.95 -6.85 6.40
C LEU A 263 17.93 -7.01 5.21
N LEU A 264 19.17 -7.42 5.47
CA LEU A 264 20.15 -7.74 4.41
C LEU A 264 19.67 -8.88 3.50
N ALA A 265 19.07 -9.95 4.05
CA ALA A 265 18.54 -11.06 3.26
C ALA A 265 17.33 -10.62 2.38
N MET A 266 16.47 -9.76 2.91
CA MET A 266 15.37 -9.15 2.14
C MET A 266 15.91 -8.29 0.99
N GLN A 267 16.94 -7.48 1.24
CA GLN A 267 17.62 -6.68 0.22
C GLN A 267 18.22 -7.53 -0.89
N GLN A 268 18.93 -8.60 -0.54
CA GLN A 268 19.52 -9.52 -1.53
C GLN A 268 18.44 -10.16 -2.42
N SER A 269 17.30 -10.52 -1.84
CA SER A 269 16.16 -11.05 -2.59
C SER A 269 15.59 -10.02 -3.56
N LEU A 270 15.45 -8.77 -3.11
CA LEU A 270 15.02 -7.65 -3.95
C LEU A 270 16.01 -7.35 -5.08
N ASP A 271 17.30 -7.30 -4.80
CA ASP A 271 18.33 -7.04 -5.81
C ASP A 271 18.36 -8.13 -6.88
N ASN A 272 18.24 -9.40 -6.49
CA ASN A 272 18.17 -10.50 -7.45
C ASN A 272 16.96 -10.36 -8.36
N THR A 273 15.78 -10.07 -7.81
CA THR A 273 14.56 -9.89 -8.62
C THR A 273 14.61 -8.66 -9.51
N ARG A 274 15.25 -7.58 -9.06
CA ARG A 274 15.54 -6.39 -9.88
C ARG A 274 16.43 -6.74 -11.06
N LEU A 275 17.54 -7.44 -10.82
CA LEU A 275 18.49 -7.83 -11.87
C LEU A 275 17.86 -8.75 -12.92
N GLU A 276 17.00 -9.69 -12.49
CA GLU A 276 16.24 -10.55 -13.39
C GLU A 276 15.27 -9.75 -14.27
N ALA A 277 14.54 -8.80 -13.68
CA ALA A 277 13.62 -7.93 -14.41
C ALA A 277 14.35 -7.00 -15.41
N ASP A 278 15.50 -6.43 -15.00
CA ASP A 278 16.38 -5.63 -15.87
C ASP A 278 16.88 -6.46 -17.06
N ALA A 279 17.34 -7.69 -16.80
CA ALA A 279 17.81 -8.61 -17.84
C ALA A 279 16.69 -8.98 -18.82
N PHE A 280 15.48 -9.27 -18.33
CA PHE A 280 14.32 -9.61 -19.14
C PHE A 280 13.96 -8.48 -20.13
N VAL A 281 13.80 -7.25 -19.62
CA VAL A 281 13.46 -6.09 -20.48
C VAL A 281 14.58 -5.81 -21.49
N LYS A 282 15.84 -5.89 -21.06
CA LYS A 282 17.00 -5.68 -21.94
C LYS A 282 17.08 -6.71 -23.06
N ALA A 283 16.70 -7.96 -22.80
CA ALA A 283 16.67 -9.02 -23.81
C ALA A 283 15.57 -8.81 -24.88
N LEU A 284 14.55 -8.01 -24.57
CA LEU A 284 13.38 -7.78 -25.44
C LEU A 284 13.23 -6.29 -25.78
N PRO A 285 14.08 -5.72 -26.66
CA PRO A 285 14.06 -4.28 -26.97
C PRO A 285 12.76 -3.77 -27.63
N ARG A 286 11.95 -4.69 -28.18
CA ARG A 286 10.62 -4.39 -28.75
C ARG A 286 9.48 -4.69 -27.79
N LEU A 287 9.76 -5.06 -26.54
CA LEU A 287 8.73 -5.28 -25.52
C LEU A 287 7.97 -3.97 -25.28
N ARG A 288 6.65 -4.11 -25.20
CA ARG A 288 5.71 -3.02 -24.93
C ARG A 288 4.67 -3.49 -23.93
N ALA A 289 4.21 -2.56 -23.10
CA ALA A 289 2.99 -2.74 -22.33
C ALA A 289 1.77 -2.45 -23.21
N LYS A 290 0.57 -2.56 -22.63
CA LYS A 290 -0.69 -2.30 -23.34
C LYS A 290 -0.70 -0.88 -23.91
N GLY A 291 -1.28 -0.72 -25.10
CA GLY A 291 -1.37 0.58 -25.76
C GLY A 291 -0.02 1.12 -26.26
N ASP A 292 0.92 0.23 -26.60
CA ASP A 292 2.27 0.56 -27.11
C ASP A 292 3.13 1.38 -26.13
N LYS A 293 2.84 1.23 -24.83
CA LYS A 293 3.58 1.92 -23.78
C LYS A 293 4.92 1.25 -23.47
N PRO A 294 5.87 1.96 -22.84
CA PRO A 294 7.05 1.34 -22.29
C PRO A 294 6.68 0.19 -21.32
N PRO A 295 7.50 -0.87 -21.22
CA PRO A 295 7.28 -1.92 -20.24
C PRO A 295 7.18 -1.34 -18.82
N ILE A 296 6.29 -1.89 -17.99
CA ILE A 296 6.02 -1.36 -16.64
C ILE A 296 7.31 -1.27 -15.81
N TRP A 297 8.16 -2.30 -15.90
CA TRP A 297 9.45 -2.32 -15.24
C TRP A 297 10.38 -1.18 -15.69
N SER A 298 10.37 -0.83 -16.98
CA SER A 298 11.21 0.27 -17.50
C SER A 298 10.87 1.62 -16.89
N VAL A 299 9.61 1.82 -16.50
CA VAL A 299 9.15 3.06 -15.83
C VAL A 299 9.44 3.01 -14.33
N THR A 300 9.46 1.82 -13.74
CA THR A 300 9.54 1.62 -12.28
C THR A 300 10.97 1.44 -11.77
N THR A 301 11.89 0.97 -12.62
CA THR A 301 13.26 0.55 -12.24
C THR A 301 14.08 1.65 -11.56
N ALA A 302 13.93 2.91 -11.96
CA ALA A 302 14.64 4.04 -11.33
C ALA A 302 14.24 4.21 -9.86
N SER A 303 12.93 4.32 -9.58
CA SER A 303 12.44 4.40 -8.19
C SER A 303 12.73 3.13 -7.38
N ALA A 304 12.78 1.96 -8.03
CA ALA A 304 13.15 0.72 -7.37
C ALA A 304 14.61 0.74 -6.92
N LYS A 305 15.52 1.23 -7.77
CA LYS A 305 16.94 1.37 -7.45
C LYS A 305 17.16 2.38 -6.31
N ASP A 306 16.55 3.55 -6.40
CA ASP A 306 16.71 4.60 -5.38
C ASP A 306 16.23 4.11 -4.00
N TRP A 307 15.12 3.36 -3.99
CA TRP A 307 14.61 2.74 -2.77
C TRP A 307 15.53 1.65 -2.21
N LEU A 308 16.12 0.79 -3.06
CA LEU A 308 17.11 -0.18 -2.60
C LEU A 308 18.36 0.48 -2.03
N ASP A 309 18.81 1.59 -2.62
CA ASP A 309 19.94 2.36 -2.10
C ASP A 309 19.62 2.98 -0.72
N GLN A 310 18.37 3.38 -0.47
CA GLN A 310 17.91 3.81 0.87
C GLN A 310 17.86 2.66 1.87
N LEU A 311 17.31 1.51 1.47
CA LEU A 311 17.30 0.32 2.31
C LEU A 311 18.74 -0.09 2.69
N ALA A 312 19.66 -0.10 1.72
CA ALA A 312 21.05 -0.45 1.96
C ALA A 312 21.70 0.47 3.00
N ARG A 313 21.42 1.78 2.96
CA ARG A 313 21.90 2.73 3.99
C ARG A 313 21.35 2.39 5.37
N LEU A 314 20.04 2.22 5.49
CA LEU A 314 19.40 1.81 6.75
C LEU A 314 20.06 0.55 7.32
N GLN A 315 20.25 -0.47 6.48
CA GLN A 315 20.86 -1.73 6.89
C GLN A 315 22.32 -1.56 7.33
N GLN A 316 23.11 -0.77 6.61
CA GLN A 316 24.51 -0.52 6.93
C GLN A 316 24.66 0.23 8.25
N HIS A 317 23.93 1.34 8.43
CA HIS A 317 23.95 2.11 9.67
C HIS A 317 23.46 1.28 10.85
N TRP A 318 22.41 0.48 10.66
CA TRP A 318 21.91 -0.40 11.71
C TRP A 318 22.91 -1.50 12.06
N ALA A 319 23.54 -2.15 11.09
CA ALA A 319 24.57 -3.14 11.34
C ALA A 319 25.83 -2.55 12.02
N ALA A 320 26.12 -1.27 11.76
CA ALA A 320 27.21 -0.53 12.39
C ALA A 320 26.90 -0.02 13.80
N GLY A 321 25.66 -0.17 14.27
CA GLY A 321 25.24 0.33 15.58
C GLY A 321 25.06 1.84 15.64
N ALA A 322 24.61 2.46 14.55
CA ALA A 322 24.22 3.86 14.50
C ALA A 322 23.19 4.22 15.58
N ASP A 323 23.14 5.51 15.94
CA ASP A 323 22.24 5.98 16.98
C ASP A 323 20.78 6.08 16.51
N ALA A 324 19.85 6.24 17.47
CA ALA A 324 18.42 6.27 17.17
C ALA A 324 18.00 7.40 16.22
N PRO A 325 18.51 8.65 16.33
CA PRO A 325 18.23 9.70 15.35
C PRO A 325 18.60 9.34 13.92
N GLU A 326 19.78 8.75 13.69
CA GLU A 326 20.23 8.34 12.36
C GLU A 326 19.35 7.22 11.78
N LEU A 327 19.08 6.18 12.57
CA LEU A 327 18.21 5.06 12.14
C LEU A 327 16.77 5.50 11.87
N ASN A 328 16.24 6.42 12.67
CA ASN A 328 14.92 6.99 12.46
C ASN A 328 14.83 7.78 11.16
N LYS A 329 15.90 8.53 10.82
CA LYS A 329 15.99 9.24 9.55
C LYS A 329 16.03 8.26 8.37
N ASP A 330 16.88 7.24 8.43
CA ASP A 330 17.01 6.26 7.34
C ASP A 330 15.71 5.47 7.13
N LEU A 331 15.00 5.14 8.20
CA LEU A 331 13.68 4.52 8.11
C LEU A 331 12.66 5.44 7.45
N ALA A 332 12.62 6.72 7.82
CA ALA A 332 11.73 7.69 7.19
C ALA A 332 12.04 7.85 5.70
N ASP A 333 13.32 7.90 5.33
CA ASP A 333 13.76 7.96 3.94
C ASP A 333 13.36 6.68 3.17
N ALA A 334 13.52 5.49 3.77
CA ALA A 334 13.10 4.21 3.18
C ALA A 334 11.57 4.10 2.99
N ARG A 335 10.78 4.61 3.93
CA ARG A 335 9.30 4.70 3.79
C ARG A 335 8.91 5.63 2.65
N ALA A 336 9.50 6.82 2.59
CA ALA A 336 9.21 7.79 1.55
C ALA A 336 9.60 7.29 0.15
N GLY A 337 10.74 6.59 0.02
CA GLY A 337 11.12 5.98 -1.26
C GLY A 337 10.21 4.82 -1.67
N TYR A 338 9.72 4.01 -0.72
CA TYR A 338 8.73 2.99 -1.02
C TYR A 338 7.44 3.61 -1.54
N ASP A 339 6.95 4.68 -0.92
CA ASP A 339 5.74 5.39 -1.38
C ASP A 339 5.90 5.94 -2.80
N LEU A 340 7.09 6.46 -3.14
CA LEU A 340 7.41 6.88 -4.50
C LEU A 340 7.43 5.70 -5.48
N LEU A 341 8.10 4.61 -5.13
CA LEU A 341 8.12 3.37 -5.92
C LEU A 341 6.70 2.87 -6.19
N LEU A 342 5.88 2.75 -5.14
CA LEU A 342 4.51 2.28 -5.23
C LEU A 342 3.65 3.22 -6.10
N THR A 343 3.84 4.52 -5.96
CA THR A 343 3.18 5.52 -6.81
C THR A 343 3.52 5.35 -8.27
N THR A 344 4.81 5.24 -8.60
CA THR A 344 5.29 5.08 -9.96
C THR A 344 4.75 3.79 -10.58
N TYR A 345 4.81 2.69 -9.82
CA TYR A 345 4.23 1.42 -10.22
C TYR A 345 2.72 1.53 -10.48
N ASN A 346 1.97 2.08 -9.53
CA ASN A 346 0.52 2.26 -9.65
C ASN A 346 0.15 3.18 -10.82
N ALA A 347 0.94 4.20 -11.13
CA ALA A 347 0.72 5.06 -12.29
C ALA A 347 1.01 4.32 -13.61
N ALA A 348 2.11 3.57 -13.67
CA ALA A 348 2.49 2.79 -14.85
C ALA A 348 1.41 1.74 -15.18
N VAL A 349 0.95 1.01 -14.16
CA VAL A 349 -0.15 0.06 -14.26
C VAL A 349 -1.49 0.75 -14.52
N GLY A 350 -1.80 1.80 -13.75
CA GLY A 350 -3.08 2.53 -13.78
C GLY A 350 -3.31 3.28 -15.09
N SER A 351 -2.25 3.58 -15.84
CA SER A 351 -2.37 4.11 -17.18
C SER A 351 -2.99 3.10 -18.17
N ASP A 352 -3.09 1.81 -17.83
CA ASP A 352 -3.72 0.78 -18.67
C ASP A 352 -5.27 0.73 -18.59
N TYR A 353 -5.90 1.72 -17.93
CA TYR A 353 -7.34 1.84 -17.67
C TYR A 353 -7.94 3.11 -18.24
#